data_AF-A0A8T2E9U0-F1
#
_entry.id   AF-A0A8T2E9U0-F1
#
_cell.length_a   1.000
_cell.length_b   1.000
_cell.length_c   1.000
_cell.angle_alpha   90.00
_cell.angle_beta   90.00
_cell.angle_gamma   90.00
#
_symmetry.space_group_name_H-M   'P 1'
#
loop_
_entity.id
_entity.type
_entity.pdbx_description
1 polymer ?
#
loop_
_entity_poly.entity_id
_entity_poly.type
_entity_poly.pdbx_seq_one_letter_code
_entity_poly.pdbx_strand_id
1 'polypeptide(L)'
;MNWERSCYCGRSTTKLKSWTDDNPGRRFFRCDVHGFVSWSDIEKQCSWQKLSLLEARYELKALKESLRTINQQTIEEKKTQTRFEFNSEEEEEKKMRLEEEKKKLEEEKKKIEEEKKTLEEEKKVWKENEKLLSQFIAISWAGFIVTVAIIIALLK
;
A
#
# COMPACT_ATOMS: atom_id res chain seq x y z
N MET A 1 -4.93 68.96 32.65
CA MET A 1 -4.70 68.23 31.38
C MET A 1 -3.68 67.15 31.67
N ASN A 2 -4.05 65.87 31.56
CA ASN A 2 -3.16 64.74 31.87
C ASN A 2 -2.22 64.46 30.68
N TRP A 3 -1.05 65.12 30.66
CA TRP A 3 -0.01 64.92 29.65
C TRP A 3 0.80 63.61 29.86
N GLU A 4 0.59 62.90 30.96
CA GLU A 4 1.46 61.80 31.43
C GLU A 4 1.64 60.61 30.45
N ARG A 5 0.86 60.51 29.37
CA ARG A 5 0.86 59.31 28.52
C ARG A 5 0.82 59.60 27.01
N SER A 6 1.16 60.82 26.61
CA SER A 6 1.14 61.25 25.19
C SER A 6 2.52 61.72 24.73
N CYS A 7 2.86 61.44 23.48
CA CYS A 7 4.09 61.93 22.88
C CYS A 7 4.01 63.44 22.61
N TYR A 8 5.15 64.14 22.66
CA TYR A 8 5.24 65.59 22.42
C TYR A 8 4.77 66.03 21.01
N CYS A 9 4.66 65.10 20.06
CA CYS A 9 4.19 65.38 18.70
C CYS A 9 2.67 65.61 18.59
N GLY A 10 1.90 65.48 19.67
CA GLY A 10 0.46 65.70 19.69
C GLY A 10 -0.39 64.60 19.03
N ARG A 11 0.23 63.59 18.42
CA ARG A 11 -0.48 62.42 17.87
C ARG A 11 -0.91 61.46 18.98
N SER A 12 -1.99 60.73 18.72
CA SER A 12 -2.44 59.66 19.62
C SER A 12 -1.38 58.56 19.74
N THR A 13 -1.22 58.04 20.95
CA THR A 13 -0.33 56.89 21.23
C THR A 13 -1.12 55.60 21.24
N THR A 14 -0.51 54.51 20.77
CA THR A 14 -1.12 53.17 20.76
C THR A 14 -0.77 52.42 22.03
N LYS A 15 -1.76 51.78 22.67
CA LYS A 15 -1.52 50.91 23.84
C LYS A 15 -1.26 49.48 23.39
N LEU A 16 -0.04 49.00 23.60
CA LEU A 16 0.43 47.65 23.23
C LEU A 16 0.70 46.80 24.46
N LYS A 17 0.85 45.49 24.26
CA LYS A 17 1.27 44.52 25.27
C LYS A 17 2.71 44.09 24.96
N SER A 18 3.56 44.07 25.97
CA SER A 18 4.91 43.52 25.91
C SER A 18 4.87 42.01 25.99
N TRP A 19 5.65 41.38 25.12
CA TRP A 19 5.83 39.93 25.05
C TRP A 19 7.23 39.49 25.50
N THR A 20 8.07 40.42 25.94
CA THR A 20 9.41 40.11 26.43
C THR A 20 9.37 39.39 27.77
N ASP A 21 10.46 38.69 28.10
CA ASP A 21 10.56 37.98 29.37
C ASP A 21 10.80 38.93 30.55
N ASP A 22 11.34 40.13 30.29
CA ASP A 22 11.50 41.15 31.32
C ASP A 22 10.19 41.80 31.73
N ASN A 23 9.24 41.93 30.80
CA ASN A 23 7.97 42.60 31.01
C ASN A 23 6.82 41.78 30.38
N PRO A 24 6.58 40.52 30.81
CA PRO A 24 5.59 39.68 30.18
C PRO A 24 4.19 40.20 30.50
N GLY A 25 3.41 40.47 29.45
CA GLY A 25 2.02 40.89 29.59
C GLY A 25 1.80 42.33 30.05
N ARG A 26 2.86 43.08 30.43
CA ARG A 26 2.76 44.51 30.75
C ARG A 26 2.32 45.30 29.54
N ARG A 27 1.55 46.36 29.75
CA ARG A 27 1.08 47.22 28.66
C ARG A 27 1.79 48.57 28.69
N PHE A 28 2.08 49.11 27.51
CA PHE A 28 2.74 50.41 27.34
C PHE A 28 2.10 51.20 26.20
N PHE A 29 2.20 52.52 26.27
CA PHE A 29 1.86 53.45 25.21
C PHE A 29 3.09 53.68 24.34
N ARG A 30 2.89 53.73 23.02
CA ARG A 30 3.95 54.02 22.04
C ARG A 30 3.50 55.06 21.02
N CYS A 31 4.43 55.91 20.59
CA CYS A 31 4.31 56.68 19.35
C CYS A 31 5.16 56.04 18.25
N ASP A 32 4.56 55.76 17.10
CA ASP A 32 5.25 55.07 16.01
C ASP A 32 6.24 55.94 15.23
N VAL A 33 6.14 57.27 15.36
CA VAL A 33 6.97 58.23 14.62
C VAL A 33 8.22 58.66 15.39
N HIS A 34 8.09 58.91 16.70
CA HIS A 34 9.16 59.54 17.50
C HIS A 34 9.78 58.61 18.55
N GLY A 35 9.45 57.32 18.54
CA GLY A 35 10.00 56.36 19.49
C GLY A 35 9.59 56.55 20.95
N PHE A 36 8.61 57.41 21.24
CA PHE A 36 8.06 57.57 22.59
C PHE A 36 7.51 56.23 23.08
N VAL A 37 7.90 55.85 24.31
CA VAL A 37 7.39 54.66 25.01
C VAL A 37 7.16 55.02 26.47
N SER A 38 5.98 54.68 27.00
CA SER A 38 5.66 54.84 28.43
C SER A 38 4.84 53.66 28.93
N TRP A 39 5.23 53.07 30.05
CA TRP A 39 4.44 52.01 30.68
C TRP A 39 3.06 52.52 31.12
N SER A 40 2.05 51.66 31.05
CA SER A 40 0.67 52.03 31.38
C SER A 40 0.29 51.80 32.84
N ASP A 41 1.06 50.96 33.51
CA ASP A 41 1.05 50.71 34.95
C ASP A 41 2.10 51.59 35.64
N ILE A 42 1.71 52.18 36.78
CA ILE A 42 2.58 53.04 37.59
C ILE A 42 3.56 52.17 38.38
N GLU A 43 3.11 51.01 38.87
CA GLU A 43 3.92 50.07 39.62
C GLU A 43 4.55 49.01 38.71
N LYS A 44 5.78 48.63 39.04
CA LYS A 44 6.47 47.51 38.40
C LYS A 44 5.80 46.20 38.84
N GLN A 45 5.61 45.27 37.91
CA GLN A 45 5.12 43.92 38.23
C GLN A 45 5.94 43.29 39.35
N CYS A 46 5.26 42.64 40.31
CA CYS A 46 5.94 41.88 41.35
C CYS A 46 6.42 40.52 40.81
N SER A 47 7.47 39.97 41.43
CA SER A 47 8.22 38.84 40.85
C SER A 47 7.38 37.60 40.59
N TRP A 48 6.42 37.26 41.45
CA TRP A 48 5.62 36.05 41.28
C TRP A 48 4.68 36.14 40.08
N GLN A 49 4.07 37.29 39.81
CA GLN A 49 3.19 37.50 38.65
C GLN A 49 3.96 37.30 37.34
N LYS A 50 5.20 37.82 37.28
CA LYS A 50 6.10 37.61 36.15
C LYS A 50 6.42 36.12 35.97
N LEU A 51 6.81 35.43 37.04
CA LEU A 51 7.20 34.03 36.99
C LEU A 51 6.02 33.14 36.55
N SER A 52 4.83 33.31 37.13
CA SER A 52 3.64 32.53 36.75
C SER A 52 3.26 32.71 35.28
N LEU A 53 3.40 33.93 34.72
CA LEU A 53 3.12 34.18 33.31
C LEU A 53 4.15 33.54 32.36
N LEU A 54 5.41 33.47 32.78
CA LEU A 54 6.46 32.81 32.01
C LEU A 54 6.30 31.29 32.05
N GLU A 55 6.05 30.74 33.22
CA GLU A 55 5.78 29.31 33.43
C GLU A 55 4.59 28.85 32.57
N ALA A 56 3.44 29.52 32.66
CA ALA A 56 2.29 29.21 31.83
C ALA A 56 2.58 29.32 30.32
N ARG A 57 3.40 30.28 29.90
CA ARG A 57 3.83 30.40 28.50
C ARG A 57 4.68 29.21 28.06
N TYR A 58 5.61 28.76 28.91
CA TYR A 58 6.45 27.60 28.63
C TYR A 58 5.62 26.31 28.56
N GLU A 59 4.69 26.11 29.49
CA GLU A 59 3.77 24.98 29.49
C GLU A 59 2.92 24.96 28.22
N LEU A 60 2.32 26.10 27.83
CA LEU A 60 1.55 26.19 26.59
C LEU A 60 2.38 25.87 25.36
N LYS A 61 3.65 26.29 25.34
CA LYS A 61 4.55 25.97 24.23
C LYS A 61 4.85 24.47 24.18
N ALA A 62 5.17 23.85 25.32
CA ALA A 62 5.42 22.42 25.41
C ALA A 62 4.19 21.59 25.02
N LEU A 63 3.00 21.96 25.51
CA LEU A 63 1.74 21.31 25.14
C LEU A 63 1.46 21.44 23.65
N LYS A 64 1.69 22.62 23.05
CA LYS A 64 1.50 22.84 21.61
C LYS A 64 2.46 21.99 20.78
N GLU A 65 3.70 21.82 21.23
CA GLU A 65 4.69 20.96 20.57
C GLU A 65 4.30 19.48 20.68
N SER A 66 3.87 19.02 21.87
CA SER A 66 3.36 17.66 22.07
C SER A 66 2.15 17.36 21.18
N LEU A 67 1.17 18.28 21.10
CA LEU A 67 0.02 18.14 20.21
C LEU A 67 0.41 18.04 18.73
N ARG A 68 1.45 18.76 18.29
CA ARG A 68 1.94 18.63 16.91
C ARG A 68 2.51 17.24 16.66
N THR A 69 3.32 16.73 17.57
CA THR A 69 3.90 15.39 17.48
C THR A 69 2.82 14.32 17.45
N ILE A 70 1.85 14.37 18.37
CA ILE A 70 0.74 13.41 18.43
C ILE A 70 -0.07 13.45 17.13
N ASN A 71 -0.45 14.64 16.65
CA ASN A 71 -1.20 14.75 15.40
C ASN A 71 -0.42 14.17 14.22
N GLN A 72 0.89 14.39 14.16
CA GLN A 72 1.72 13.83 13.11
C GLN A 72 1.80 12.31 13.19
N GLN A 73 1.99 11.75 14.40
CA GLN A 73 1.96 10.31 14.64
C GLN A 73 0.61 9.70 14.24
N THR A 74 -0.51 10.30 14.65
CA THR A 74 -1.85 9.82 14.27
C THR A 74 -2.08 9.84 12.76
N ILE A 75 -1.54 10.84 12.04
CA ILE A 75 -1.61 10.87 10.57
C ILE A 75 -0.78 9.74 9.96
N GLU A 76 0.42 9.50 10.49
CA GLU A 76 1.31 8.42 10.04
C GLU A 76 0.70 7.04 10.32
N GLU A 77 0.16 6.82 11.51
CA GLU A 77 -0.56 5.60 11.92
C GLU A 77 -1.78 5.33 11.04
N LYS A 78 -2.58 6.36 10.73
CA LYS A 78 -3.72 6.21 9.82
C LYS A 78 -3.26 5.82 8.41
N LYS A 79 -2.17 6.42 7.91
CA LYS A 79 -1.62 6.06 6.60
C LYS A 79 -1.11 4.63 6.57
N THR A 80 -0.41 4.18 7.61
CA THR A 80 0.08 2.79 7.68
C THR A 80 -1.07 1.81 7.82
N GLN A 81 -2.10 2.12 8.60
CA GLN A 81 -3.31 1.29 8.72
C GLN A 81 -4.04 1.18 7.38
N THR A 82 -4.32 2.29 6.70
CA THR A 82 -4.97 2.25 5.37
C THR A 82 -4.14 1.47 4.35
N ARG A 83 -2.81 1.61 4.39
CA ARG A 83 -1.93 0.82 3.51
C ARG A 83 -1.97 -0.67 3.84
N PHE A 84 -2.05 -1.03 5.11
CA PHE A 84 -2.18 -2.42 5.54
C PHE A 84 -3.53 -3.02 5.11
N GLU A 85 -4.63 -2.29 5.33
CA GLU A 85 -5.97 -2.68 4.87
C GLU A 85 -5.99 -2.92 3.36
N PHE A 86 -5.47 -1.98 2.56
CA PHE A 86 -5.36 -2.14 1.11
C PHE A 86 -4.52 -3.35 0.68
N ASN A 87 -3.34 -3.55 1.30
CA ASN A 87 -2.50 -4.70 1.00
C ASN A 87 -3.20 -6.04 1.35
N SER A 88 -3.96 -6.08 2.45
CA SER A 88 -4.68 -7.27 2.86
C SER A 88 -5.81 -7.64 1.90
N GLU A 89 -6.53 -6.65 1.38
CA GLU A 89 -7.53 -6.85 0.32
C GLU A 89 -6.88 -7.37 -0.97
N GLU A 90 -5.75 -6.80 -1.38
CA GLU A 90 -5.01 -7.25 -2.57
C GLU A 90 -4.49 -8.69 -2.43
N GLU A 91 -4.02 -9.09 -1.23
CA GLU A 91 -3.59 -10.46 -0.94
C GLU A 91 -4.76 -11.46 -0.99
N GLU A 92 -5.91 -11.11 -0.43
CA GLU A 92 -7.12 -11.96 -0.50
C GLU A 92 -7.64 -12.11 -1.93
N GLU A 93 -7.64 -11.04 -2.73
CA GLU A 93 -8.00 -11.12 -4.16
C GLU A 93 -7.04 -12.03 -4.95
N LYS A 94 -5.73 -11.89 -4.73
CA LYS A 94 -4.73 -12.76 -5.37
C LYS A 94 -4.93 -14.22 -4.99
N LYS A 95 -5.24 -14.49 -3.72
CA LYS A 95 -5.48 -15.84 -3.22
C LYS A 95 -6.72 -16.47 -3.86
N MET A 96 -7.82 -15.71 -3.98
CA MET A 96 -9.02 -16.17 -4.71
C MET A 96 -8.71 -16.52 -6.16
N ARG A 97 -7.98 -15.66 -6.88
CA ARG A 97 -7.61 -15.90 -8.28
C ARG A 97 -6.73 -17.15 -8.44
N LEU A 98 -5.75 -17.33 -7.56
CA LEU A 98 -4.90 -18.53 -7.53
C LEU A 98 -5.71 -19.80 -7.25
N GLU A 99 -6.71 -19.72 -6.38
CA GLU A 99 -7.57 -20.86 -6.08
C GLU A 99 -8.49 -21.21 -7.26
N GLU A 100 -9.02 -20.22 -7.98
CA GLU A 100 -9.77 -20.43 -9.22
C GLU A 100 -8.89 -21.06 -10.32
N GLU A 101 -7.67 -20.56 -10.51
CA GLU A 101 -6.72 -21.09 -11.49
C GLU A 101 -6.33 -22.54 -11.18
N LYS A 102 -6.09 -22.86 -9.89
CA LYS A 102 -5.84 -24.24 -9.45
C LYS A 102 -6.99 -25.18 -9.78
N LYS A 103 -8.24 -24.75 -9.57
CA LYS A 103 -9.43 -25.57 -9.90
C LYS A 103 -9.50 -25.85 -11.40
N LYS A 104 -9.31 -24.84 -12.25
CA LYS A 104 -9.27 -25.01 -13.71
C LYS A 104 -8.18 -25.99 -14.16
N LEU A 105 -7.00 -25.86 -13.57
CA LEU A 105 -5.86 -26.71 -13.90
C LEU A 105 -6.06 -28.16 -13.44
N GLU A 106 -6.77 -28.37 -12.33
CA GLU A 106 -7.17 -29.71 -11.87
C GLU A 106 -8.22 -30.35 -12.80
N GLU A 107 -9.18 -29.57 -13.30
CA GLU A 107 -10.15 -30.02 -14.30
C GLU A 107 -9.49 -30.40 -15.63
N GLU A 108 -8.56 -29.58 -16.12
CA GLU A 108 -7.78 -29.88 -17.34
C GLU A 108 -6.94 -31.15 -17.18
N LYS A 109 -6.29 -31.33 -16.01
CA LYS A 109 -5.54 -32.55 -15.72
C LYS A 109 -6.41 -33.80 -15.78
N LYS A 110 -7.65 -33.73 -15.26
CA LYS A 110 -8.60 -34.85 -15.34
C LYS A 110 -8.95 -35.20 -16.79
N LYS A 111 -9.20 -34.19 -17.63
CA LYS A 111 -9.48 -34.41 -19.06
C LYS A 111 -8.29 -35.05 -19.79
N ILE A 112 -7.07 -34.57 -19.54
CA ILE A 112 -5.86 -35.13 -20.14
C ILE A 112 -5.64 -36.58 -19.69
N GLU A 113 -5.92 -36.90 -18.42
CA GLU A 113 -5.82 -38.27 -17.89
C GLU A 113 -6.82 -39.22 -18.60
N GLU A 114 -8.04 -38.75 -18.87
CA GLU A 114 -9.06 -39.48 -19.63
C GLU A 114 -8.64 -39.69 -21.08
N GLU A 115 -8.20 -38.64 -21.79
CA GLU A 115 -7.69 -38.72 -23.16
C GLU A 115 -6.47 -39.65 -23.28
N LYS A 116 -5.60 -39.67 -22.27
CA LYS A 116 -4.45 -40.57 -22.25
C LYS A 116 -4.88 -42.04 -22.15
N LYS A 117 -5.90 -42.35 -21.35
CA LYS A 117 -6.43 -43.72 -21.22
C LYS A 117 -7.05 -44.19 -22.52
N THR A 118 -7.85 -43.36 -23.19
CA THR A 118 -8.45 -43.71 -24.49
C THR A 118 -7.38 -43.94 -25.55
N LEU A 119 -6.35 -43.09 -25.62
CA LEU A 119 -5.22 -43.28 -26.54
C LEU A 119 -4.41 -44.55 -26.25
N GLU A 120 -4.25 -44.94 -24.98
CA GLU A 120 -3.60 -46.21 -24.62
C GLU A 120 -4.42 -47.43 -25.06
N GLU A 121 -5.74 -47.35 -25.00
CA GLU A 121 -6.64 -48.39 -25.53
C GLU A 121 -6.56 -48.48 -27.05
N GLU A 122 -6.65 -47.35 -27.77
CA GLU A 122 -6.52 -47.31 -29.23
C GLU A 122 -5.17 -47.85 -29.71
N LYS A 123 -4.07 -47.56 -28.99
CA LYS A 123 -2.74 -48.12 -29.29
C LYS A 123 -2.70 -49.63 -29.16
N LYS A 124 -3.38 -50.21 -28.16
CA LYS A 124 -3.47 -51.68 -28.01
C LYS A 124 -4.24 -52.30 -29.17
N VAL A 125 -5.36 -51.70 -29.55
CA VAL A 125 -6.17 -52.13 -30.71
C VAL A 125 -5.36 -52.09 -32.01
N TRP A 126 -4.65 -50.97 -32.27
CA TRP A 126 -3.78 -50.85 -33.44
C TRP A 126 -2.69 -51.94 -33.47
N LYS A 127 -2.06 -52.21 -32.32
CA LYS A 127 -1.02 -53.24 -32.19
C LYS A 127 -1.55 -54.66 -32.43
N GLU A 128 -2.81 -54.93 -32.06
CA GLU A 128 -3.47 -56.21 -32.37
C GLU A 128 -3.81 -56.32 -33.85
N ASN A 129 -4.39 -55.27 -34.44
CA ASN A 129 -4.69 -55.23 -35.87
C ASN A 129 -3.44 -55.39 -36.74
N GLU A 130 -2.31 -54.77 -36.37
CA GLU A 130 -1.04 -54.94 -37.06
C GLU A 130 -0.58 -56.40 -37.07
N LYS A 131 -0.67 -57.09 -35.92
CA LYS A 131 -0.34 -58.53 -35.83
C LYS A 131 -1.24 -59.37 -36.73
N LEU A 132 -2.55 -59.11 -36.73
CA LEU A 132 -3.51 -59.82 -37.58
C LEU A 132 -3.21 -59.60 -39.06
N LEU A 133 -2.96 -58.36 -39.48
CA LEU A 133 -2.57 -58.03 -40.86
C LEU A 133 -1.27 -58.73 -41.26
N SER A 134 -0.26 -58.74 -40.39
CA SER A 134 0.99 -59.46 -40.66
C SER A 134 0.77 -60.96 -40.83
N GLN A 135 -0.12 -61.57 -40.04
CA GLN A 135 -0.49 -62.98 -40.21
C GLN A 135 -1.23 -63.24 -41.53
N PHE A 136 -2.19 -62.38 -41.88
CA PHE A 136 -2.92 -62.46 -43.15
C PHE A 136 -1.99 -62.37 -44.36
N ILE A 137 -1.05 -61.41 -44.35
CA ILE A 137 -0.04 -61.24 -45.40
C ILE A 137 0.81 -62.51 -45.49
N ALA A 138 1.30 -63.06 -44.38
CA ALA A 138 2.11 -64.28 -44.39
C ALA A 138 1.37 -65.50 -44.99
N ILE A 139 0.10 -65.71 -44.62
CA ILE A 139 -0.74 -66.79 -45.17
C ILE A 139 -0.98 -66.59 -46.67
N SER A 140 -1.28 -65.36 -47.09
CA SER A 140 -1.49 -65.02 -48.50
C SER A 140 -0.24 -65.30 -49.34
N TRP A 141 0.93 -64.85 -48.89
CA TRP A 141 2.21 -65.13 -49.55
C TRP A 141 2.53 -66.63 -49.60
N ALA A 142 2.29 -67.37 -48.52
CA ALA A 142 2.48 -68.82 -48.51
C ALA A 142 1.59 -69.54 -49.54
N GLY A 143 0.31 -69.18 -49.60
CA GLY A 143 -0.61 -69.70 -50.61
C GLY A 143 -0.19 -69.37 -52.04
N PHE A 144 0.25 -68.13 -52.28
CA PHE A 144 0.76 -67.68 -53.59
C PHE A 144 2.01 -68.44 -54.03
N ILE A 145 2.96 -68.69 -53.12
CA ILE A 145 4.17 -69.47 -53.43
C ILE A 145 3.80 -70.91 -53.83
N VAL A 146 2.87 -71.53 -53.11
CA VAL A 146 2.41 -72.90 -53.41
C VAL A 146 1.72 -72.96 -54.78
N THR A 147 0.82 -72.03 -55.09
CA THR A 147 0.14 -72.01 -56.40
C THR A 147 1.13 -71.80 -57.55
N VAL A 148 2.10 -70.90 -57.41
CA VAL A 148 3.17 -70.70 -58.40
C VAL A 148 4.00 -71.97 -58.58
N ALA A 149 4.37 -72.66 -57.51
CA ALA A 149 5.13 -73.92 -57.58
C ALA A 149 4.36 -75.02 -58.32
N ILE A 150 3.05 -75.16 -58.09
CA ILE A 150 2.20 -76.11 -58.81
C ILE A 150 2.14 -75.77 -60.31
N ILE A 151 1.95 -74.50 -60.67
CA ILE A 151 1.92 -74.06 -62.06
C ILE A 151 3.26 -74.38 -62.75
N ILE A 152 4.39 -74.12 -62.10
CA ILE A 152 5.72 -74.46 -62.64
C ILE A 152 5.89 -75.97 -62.82
N ALA A 153 5.40 -76.78 -61.87
CA ALA A 153 5.48 -78.23 -61.96
C ALA A 153 4.61 -78.81 -63.10
N LEU A 154 3.48 -78.17 -63.42
CA LEU A 154 2.61 -78.55 -64.54
C LEU A 154 3.14 -78.08 -65.91
N LEU A 155 4.02 -77.08 -65.94
CA LEU A 155 4.68 -76.59 -67.16
C LEU A 155 6.01 -77.32 -67.46
N LYS A 156 6.37 -78.32 -66.64
CA LYS A 156 7.56 -79.16 -66.78
C LYS A 156 7.17 -80.54 -67.30
#